data_AF-A0A4Q6Y7T8-F1
#
_entry.id   AF-A0A4Q6Y7T8-F1
#
_cell.length_a   1.000
_cell.length_b   1.000
_cell.length_c   1.000
_cell.angle_alpha   90.00
_cell.angle_beta   90.00
_cell.angle_gamma   90.00
#
_symmetry.space_group_name_H-M   'P 1'
#
loop_
_entity.id
_entity.type
_entity.pdbx_description
1 polymer ?
#
loop_
_entity_poly.entity_id
_entity_poly.type
_entity_poly.pdbx_seq_one_letter_code
_entity_poly.pdbx_strand_id
1 'polypeptide(L)'
;MLLAAQTPDIVVTGERLRRLRVNANIDRRGRVRRCEVSVSSGDAAIDRQACLSTRDCAASGFRAGEPLANCVDTALIAFVRAERGELGNENAQN
;
A
#
# COMPACT_ATOMS: atom_id res chain seq x y z
N MET A 1 -14.46 -33.02 21.95
CA MET A 1 -14.62 -31.60 21.55
C MET A 1 -13.52 -31.28 20.56
N LEU A 2 -13.88 -30.92 19.34
CA LEU A 2 -12.97 -30.75 18.21
C LEU A 2 -12.10 -29.48 18.32
N LEU A 3 -10.90 -29.60 17.75
CA LEU A 3 -9.80 -28.64 17.72
C LEU A 3 -10.18 -27.29 17.09
N ALA A 4 -9.80 -26.19 17.75
CA ALA A 4 -9.65 -24.89 17.10
C ALA A 4 -8.35 -24.89 16.29
N ALA A 5 -8.44 -25.17 14.99
CA ALA A 5 -7.32 -25.01 14.07
C ALA A 5 -7.11 -23.51 13.83
N GLN A 6 -6.22 -22.90 14.63
CA GLN A 6 -5.68 -21.56 14.36
C GLN A 6 -4.90 -21.65 13.05
N THR A 7 -5.52 -21.25 11.94
CA THR A 7 -4.86 -21.23 10.63
C THR A 7 -3.78 -20.16 10.67
N PRO A 8 -2.55 -20.42 10.18
CA PRO A 8 -1.51 -19.41 10.17
C PRO A 8 -1.98 -18.23 9.31
N ASP A 9 -2.01 -17.04 9.90
CA ASP A 9 -2.17 -15.78 9.18
C ASP A 9 -1.01 -15.71 8.18
N ILE A 10 -1.27 -15.98 6.91
CA ILE A 10 -0.23 -15.95 5.88
C ILE A 10 0.14 -14.48 5.67
N VAL A 11 1.17 -14.02 6.39
CA VAL A 11 1.76 -12.66 6.35
C VAL A 11 2.52 -12.43 5.02
N VAL A 12 2.00 -12.90 3.90
CA VAL A 12 2.66 -12.73 2.60
C VAL A 12 2.46 -11.31 2.07
N THR A 13 1.34 -10.64 2.35
CA THR A 13 1.14 -9.26 1.88
C THR A 13 1.93 -8.23 2.68
N GLY A 14 2.09 -8.42 4.00
CA GLY A 14 2.95 -7.53 4.80
C GLY A 14 4.41 -7.57 4.35
N GLU A 15 4.92 -8.76 4.00
CA GLU A 15 6.26 -8.92 3.44
C GLU A 15 6.38 -8.34 2.02
N ARG A 16 5.35 -8.48 1.19
CA ARG A 16 5.29 -7.85 -0.14
C ARG A 16 5.32 -6.32 -0.06
N LEU A 17 4.55 -5.72 0.85
CA LEU A 17 4.57 -4.27 1.09
C LEU A 17 5.95 -3.79 1.55
N ARG A 18 6.64 -4.56 2.41
CA ARG A 18 8.02 -4.25 2.85
C ARG A 18 9.05 -4.21 1.70
N ARG A 19 8.76 -4.83 0.56
CA ARG A 19 9.62 -4.78 -0.63
C ARG A 19 9.33 -3.60 -1.54
N LEU A 20 8.15 -3.00 -1.44
CA LEU A 20 7.74 -1.91 -2.31
C LEU A 20 8.62 -0.68 -2.09
N ARG A 21 9.18 -0.14 -3.18
CA ARG A 21 9.89 1.13 -3.16
C ARG A 21 9.43 1.99 -4.32
N VAL A 22 9.18 3.25 -4.04
CA VAL A 22 8.84 4.26 -5.04
C VAL A 22 9.85 5.40 -5.00
N ASN A 23 10.24 5.86 -6.18
CA ASN A 23 10.99 7.09 -6.37
C ASN A 23 10.03 8.17 -6.86
N ALA A 24 9.90 9.25 -6.10
CA ALA A 24 9.05 10.37 -6.46
C ALA A 24 9.83 11.67 -6.54
N ASN A 25 9.59 12.45 -7.59
CA ASN A 25 10.06 13.82 -7.71
C ASN A 25 8.93 14.77 -7.31
N ILE A 26 9.10 15.47 -6.18
CA ILE A 26 8.09 16.37 -5.62
C ILE A 26 8.61 17.81 -5.74
N ASP A 27 7.82 18.69 -6.36
CA ASP A 27 8.16 20.11 -6.47
C ASP A 27 7.94 20.88 -5.16
N ARG A 28 8.43 22.12 -5.08
CA ARG A 28 8.29 22.96 -3.87
C ARG A 28 6.83 23.26 -3.48
N ARG A 29 5.86 23.04 -4.38
CA ARG A 29 4.42 23.21 -4.15
C ARG A 29 3.73 21.91 -3.73
N GLY A 30 4.49 20.82 -3.51
CA GLY A 30 3.93 19.52 -3.14
C GLY A 30 3.37 18.71 -4.32
N ARG A 31 3.67 19.11 -5.57
CA ARG A 31 3.18 18.37 -6.75
C ARG A 31 4.18 17.28 -7.14
N VAL A 32 3.71 16.04 -7.22
CA VAL A 32 4.48 14.93 -7.78
C VAL A 32 4.60 15.11 -9.30
N ARG A 33 5.82 15.23 -9.80
CA ARG A 33 6.15 15.35 -11.24
C ARG A 33 6.43 14.03 -11.90
N ARG A 34 6.94 13.09 -11.11
CA ARG A 34 7.22 11.72 -11.51
C ARG A 34 7.07 10.85 -10.28
N CYS A 35 6.44 9.70 -10.44
CA CYS A 35 6.50 8.60 -9.48
C CYS A 35 6.79 7.33 -10.27
N GLU A 36 7.77 6.57 -9.81
CA GLU A 36 8.20 5.32 -10.42
C GLU A 36 8.38 4.27 -9.33
N VAL A 37 7.85 3.08 -9.56
CA VAL A 37 8.08 1.93 -8.69
C VAL A 37 9.45 1.37 -9.00
N SER A 38 10.40 1.54 -8.09
CA SER A 38 11.79 1.07 -8.24
C SER A 38 11.98 -0.36 -7.73
N VAL A 39 11.13 -0.81 -6.81
CA VAL A 39 11.00 -2.21 -6.42
C VAL A 39 9.52 -2.52 -6.27
N SER A 40 9.03 -3.49 -7.04
CA SER A 40 7.62 -3.90 -7.03
C SER A 40 7.26 -4.72 -5.79
N SER A 41 6.02 -4.57 -5.32
CA SER A 41 5.42 -5.44 -4.31
C SER A 41 5.08 -6.84 -4.85
N GLY A 42 5.05 -7.00 -6.18
CA GLY A 42 4.53 -8.18 -6.88
C GLY A 42 3.02 -8.12 -7.14
N ASP A 43 2.37 -6.99 -6.87
CA ASP A 43 0.96 -6.73 -7.14
C ASP A 43 0.79 -5.38 -7.84
N ALA A 44 0.17 -5.37 -9.01
CA ALA A 44 0.05 -4.18 -9.84
C ALA A 44 -0.91 -3.12 -9.26
N ALA A 45 -1.91 -3.54 -8.48
CA ALA A 45 -2.86 -2.63 -7.84
C ALA A 45 -2.17 -1.90 -6.67
N ILE A 46 -1.44 -2.63 -5.84
CA ILE A 46 -0.63 -2.08 -4.74
C ILE A 46 0.45 -1.12 -5.28
N ASP A 47 1.17 -1.53 -6.33
CA ASP A 47 2.21 -0.72 -6.97
C ASP A 47 1.67 0.60 -7.51
N ARG A 48 0.51 0.56 -8.18
CA ARG A 48 -0.19 1.76 -8.65
C ARG A 48 -0.63 2.63 -7.48
N GLN A 49 -1.22 2.01 -6.45
CA GLN A 49 -1.71 2.72 -5.29
C GLN A 49 -0.57 3.43 -4.55
N ALA A 50 0.64 2.88 -4.51
CA ALA A 50 1.78 3.53 -3.86
C ALA A 50 2.09 4.90 -4.48
N CYS A 51 2.02 5.00 -5.81
CA CYS A 51 2.21 6.28 -6.49
C CYS A 51 1.04 7.25 -6.27
N LEU A 52 -0.20 6.76 -6.20
CA LEU A 52 -1.36 7.59 -5.89
C LEU A 52 -1.28 8.13 -4.45
N SER A 53 -1.01 7.27 -3.47
CA SER A 53 -0.80 7.66 -2.07
C SER A 53 0.35 8.65 -1.93
N THR A 54 1.45 8.47 -2.67
CA THR A 54 2.57 9.42 -2.67
C THR A 54 2.14 10.81 -3.16
N ARG A 55 1.33 10.89 -4.21
CA ARG A 55 0.75 12.15 -4.71
C ARG A 55 -0.13 12.82 -3.68
N ASP A 56 -1.01 12.07 -3.03
CA ASP A 56 -2.01 12.62 -2.12
C ASP A 56 -1.35 13.06 -0.80
N CYS A 57 -0.38 12.29 -0.30
CA CYS A 57 0.46 12.68 0.85
C CYS A 57 1.30 13.93 0.56
N ALA A 58 1.91 14.03 -0.64
CA ALA A 58 2.66 15.21 -1.05
C ALA A 58 1.79 16.47 -1.14
N ALA A 59 0.58 16.34 -1.69
CA ALA A 59 -0.40 17.42 -1.76
C ALA A 59 -0.87 17.87 -0.37
N SER A 60 -0.88 16.95 0.60
CA SER A 60 -1.21 17.21 2.01
C SER A 60 -0.07 17.86 2.81
N GLY A 61 1.10 18.05 2.21
CA GLY A 61 2.23 18.77 2.82
C GLY A 61 3.42 17.90 3.24
N PHE A 62 3.33 16.57 3.13
CA PHE A 62 4.44 15.68 3.42
C PHE A 62 5.38 15.59 2.20
N ARG A 63 6.51 16.31 2.22
CA ARG A 63 7.30 16.51 0.98
C ARG A 63 8.54 15.63 0.84
N ALA A 64 9.02 15.02 1.91
CA ALA A 64 10.21 14.15 1.90
C ALA A 64 10.36 13.36 3.20
N GLY A 65 11.27 12.40 3.19
CA GLY A 65 11.75 11.69 4.38
C GLY A 65 10.67 10.85 5.06
N GLU A 66 10.88 10.61 6.35
CA GLU A 66 10.04 9.74 7.18
C GLU A 66 8.56 10.17 7.23
N PRO A 67 8.19 11.48 7.32
CA PRO A 67 6.78 11.87 7.34
C PRO A 67 6.02 11.49 6.07
N LEU A 68 6.66 11.63 4.91
CA LEU A 68 6.06 11.20 3.64
C LEU A 68 5.92 9.67 3.60
N ALA A 69 6.97 8.94 3.99
CA ALA A 69 6.94 7.48 4.02
C ALA A 69 5.81 6.95 4.92
N ASN A 70 5.68 7.47 6.14
CA ASN A 70 4.64 7.06 7.09
C ASN A 70 3.22 7.33 6.58
N CYS A 71 3.00 8.46 5.90
CA CYS A 71 1.72 8.77 5.28
C CYS A 71 1.38 7.76 4.18
N VAL A 72 2.35 7.46 3.30
CA VAL A 72 2.17 6.50 2.20
C VAL A 72 1.92 5.08 2.73
N ASP A 73 2.69 4.64 3.73
CA ASP A 73 2.52 3.33 4.36
C ASP A 73 1.13 3.18 4.98
N THR A 74 0.66 4.20 5.70
CA THR A 74 -0.68 4.20 6.30
C THR A 74 -1.77 4.06 5.24
N ALA A 75 -1.65 4.82 4.14
CA ALA A 75 -2.61 4.77 3.04
C ALA A 75 -2.59 3.41 2.32
N LEU A 76 -1.42 2.81 2.12
CA LEU A 76 -1.28 1.48 1.49
C LEU A 76 -1.83 0.36 2.36
N ILE A 77 -1.60 0.41 3.68
CA ILE A 77 -2.17 -0.56 4.62
C ILE A 77 -3.71 -0.48 4.59
N ALA A 78 -4.27 0.73 4.54
CA ALA A 78 -5.71 0.93 4.42
C ALA A 78 -6.27 0.35 3.11
N PHE A 79 -5.60 0.60 1.99
CA PHE A 79 -5.98 0.07 0.68
C PHE A 79 -5.99 -1.46 0.65
N VAL A 80 -4.91 -2.12 1.09
CA VAL A 80 -4.81 -3.58 1.12
C VAL A 80 -5.88 -4.22 2.01
N ARG A 81 -6.21 -3.57 3.12
CA ARG A 81 -7.29 -4.04 4.01
C ARG A 81 -8.65 -3.95 3.31
N ALA A 82 -8.89 -2.88 2.54
CA ALA A 82 -10.12 -2.72 1.77
C ALA A 82 -10.24 -3.81 0.69
N GLU A 83 -9.21 -4.01 -0.15
CA GLU A 83 -9.23 -5.04 -1.20
C GLU A 83 -9.46 -6.46 -0.63
N ARG A 84 -8.84 -6.79 0.50
CA ARG A 84 -9.06 -8.09 1.18
C ARG A 84 -10.47 -8.22 1.76
N GLY A 85 -11.05 -7.13 2.25
CA GLY A 85 -12.43 -7.11 2.73
C GLY A 85 -13.44 -7.32 1.59
N GLU A 86 -13.12 -6.81 0.40
CA GLU A 86 -13.90 -7.03 -0.82
C GLU A 86 -13.79 -8.49 -1.30
N LEU A 87 -12.56 -9.04 -1.39
CA LEU A 87 -12.33 -10.45 -1.73
C LEU A 87 -12.95 -11.44 -0.73
N GLY A 88 -13.06 -11.06 0.54
CA GLY A 88 -13.72 -11.85 1.58
C GLY A 88 -15.24 -11.99 1.40
N ASN A 89 -15.87 -11.07 0.66
CA ASN A 89 -17.30 -11.09 0.36
C ASN A 89 -17.64 -11.78 -0.96
N GLU A 90 -16.68 -11.92 -1.88
CA GLU A 90 -16.89 -12.57 -3.18
C GLU A 90 -17.03 -14.10 -3.07
N ASN A 91 -16.54 -14.72 -1.99
CA ASN A 91 -16.72 -16.16 -1.73
C ASN A 91 -18.06 -16.51 -1.05
N ALA A 92 -18.95 -15.55 -0.79
CA ALA A 92 -20.27 -15.79 -0.20
C ALA A 92 -21.40 -15.94 -1.25
N GLN A 93 -21.06 -15.96 -2.54
CA GLN A 93 -22.03 -16.00 -3.64
C GLN A 93 -21.65 -17.06 -4.69
N ASN A 94 -21.58 -18.34 -4.30
CA ASN A 94 -21.84 -19.45 -5.23
C ASN A 94 -22.26 -20.72 -4.48
#